data_AF-A0A2J4G988-F1
#
_entry.id   AF-A0A2J4G988-F1
#
_cell.length_a   1.000
_cell.length_b   1.000
_cell.length_c   1.000
_cell.angle_alpha   90.00
_cell.angle_beta   90.00
_cell.angle_gamma   90.00
#
_symmetry.space_group_name_H-M   'P 1'
#
loop_
_entity.id
_entity.type
_entity.pdbx_description
1 polymer ?
#
loop_
_entity_poly.entity_id
_entity_poly.type
_entity_poly.pdbx_seq_one_letter_code
_entity_poly.pdbx_strand_id
1 'polypeptide(L)'
;MSQRASRRTCPQGYFVNKVADIIARGARLEELQAVALEIVVSEVHLRGLLEVSAEEGMREDVESFLEEIDRAKKMIYRAYRVFVSEAKRTRVVRWR
;
A
#
# COMPACT_ATOMS: atom_id res chain seq x y z
N MET A 1 2.46 -24.18 31.36
CA MET A 1 3.56 -23.24 31.07
C MET A 1 3.28 -22.64 29.69
N SER A 2 3.04 -21.33 29.66
CA SER A 2 2.41 -20.62 28.55
C SER A 2 3.36 -20.46 27.36
N GLN A 3 2.97 -20.98 26.19
CA GLN A 3 3.65 -20.74 24.92
C GLN A 3 3.45 -19.26 24.56
N ARG A 4 4.52 -18.46 24.69
CA ARG A 4 4.56 -17.09 24.16
C ARG A 4 4.36 -17.18 22.65
N ALA A 5 3.15 -16.85 22.20
CA ALA A 5 2.86 -16.64 20.80
C ALA A 5 3.88 -15.63 20.25
N SER A 6 4.68 -16.09 19.29
CA SER A 6 5.57 -15.28 18.46
C SER A 6 4.86 -13.99 18.10
N ARG A 7 5.39 -12.84 18.55
CA ARG A 7 5.00 -11.51 18.09
C ARG A 7 5.09 -11.54 16.56
N ARG A 8 3.94 -11.68 15.88
CA ARG A 8 3.85 -11.56 14.44
C ARG A 8 3.99 -10.08 14.13
N THR A 9 5.24 -9.59 14.10
CA THR A 9 5.57 -8.39 13.35
C THR A 9 5.03 -8.59 11.95
N CYS A 10 4.22 -7.66 11.45
CA CYS A 10 3.83 -7.69 10.05
C CYS A 10 5.13 -7.80 9.21
N PRO A 11 5.18 -8.69 8.21
CA PRO A 11 6.35 -8.79 7.35
C PRO A 11 6.59 -7.41 6.72
N GLN A 12 7.76 -6.83 6.99
CA GLN A 12 8.17 -5.56 6.40
C GLN A 12 8.08 -5.65 4.88
N GLY A 13 7.53 -4.61 4.26
CA GLY A 13 7.39 -4.51 2.82
C GLY A 13 6.13 -5.16 2.25
N TYR A 14 5.16 -5.60 3.07
CA TYR A 14 3.89 -6.16 2.60
C TYR A 14 3.21 -5.31 1.52
N PHE A 15 2.98 -4.02 1.77
CA PHE A 15 2.26 -3.15 0.83
C PHE A 15 3.09 -2.87 -0.41
N VAL A 16 4.39 -2.64 -0.25
CA VAL A 16 5.31 -2.41 -1.37
C VAL A 16 5.35 -3.63 -2.29
N ASN A 17 5.52 -4.82 -1.73
CA ASN A 17 5.57 -6.08 -2.49
C ASN A 17 4.24 -6.39 -3.16
N LYS A 18 3.12 -6.20 -2.44
CA LYS A 18 1.78 -6.41 -3.00
C LYS A 18 1.50 -5.48 -4.19
N VAL A 19 1.89 -4.21 -4.09
CA VAL A 19 1.76 -3.26 -5.20
C VAL A 19 2.70 -3.62 -6.35
N ALA A 20 3.95 -4.01 -6.07
CA ALA A 20 4.89 -4.46 -7.09
C ALA A 20 4.35 -5.67 -7.87
N ASP A 21 3.77 -6.66 -7.18
CA ASP A 21 3.20 -7.87 -7.78
C ASP A 21 1.98 -7.56 -8.66
N ILE A 22 1.14 -6.61 -8.26
CA ILE A 22 0.01 -6.14 -9.08
C ILE A 22 0.52 -5.50 -10.37
N ILE A 23 1.53 -4.63 -10.26
CA ILE A 23 2.12 -3.95 -11.43
C ILE A 23 2.81 -4.96 -12.35
N ALA A 24 3.61 -5.88 -11.81
CA ALA A 24 4.36 -6.87 -12.58
C ALA A 24 3.46 -7.81 -13.38
N ARG A 25 2.27 -8.13 -12.86
CA ARG A 25 1.27 -8.97 -13.54
C ARG A 25 0.44 -8.23 -14.57
N GLY A 26 0.60 -6.90 -14.71
CA GLY A 26 -0.26 -6.09 -15.58
C GLY A 26 -1.73 -6.13 -15.15
N ALA A 27 -1.97 -6.23 -13.85
CA ALA A 27 -3.31 -6.33 -13.26
C ALA A 27 -4.21 -5.14 -13.60
N ARG A 28 -5.52 -5.32 -13.46
CA ARG A 28 -6.49 -4.26 -13.82
C ARG A 28 -6.48 -3.13 -12.80
N LEU A 29 -6.98 -1.96 -13.23
CA LEU A 29 -7.07 -0.76 -12.41
C LEU A 29 -7.84 -1.00 -11.10
N GLU A 30 -8.85 -1.87 -11.10
CA GLU A 30 -9.66 -2.19 -9.94
C GLU A 30 -8.84 -2.87 -8.82
N GLU A 31 -7.88 -3.72 -9.16
CA GLU A 31 -6.99 -4.36 -8.17
C GLU A 31 -6.06 -3.34 -7.52
N LEU A 32 -5.57 -2.37 -8.31
CA LEU A 32 -4.76 -1.27 -7.80
C LEU A 32 -5.57 -0.36 -6.86
N GLN A 33 -6.85 -0.12 -7.18
CA GLN A 33 -7.77 0.64 -6.33
C GLN A 33 -8.10 -0.09 -5.02
N ALA A 34 -8.29 -1.41 -5.07
CA ALA A 34 -8.55 -2.22 -3.88
C ALA A 34 -7.37 -2.15 -2.89
N VAL A 35 -6.13 -2.25 -3.39
CA VAL A 35 -4.95 -2.12 -2.53
C VAL A 35 -4.76 -0.67 -2.04
N ALA A 36 -5.11 0.33 -2.84
CA ALA A 36 -5.11 1.72 -2.37
C ALA A 36 -6.06 1.92 -1.17
N LEU A 37 -7.25 1.30 -1.20
CA LEU A 37 -8.20 1.37 -0.09
C LEU A 37 -7.67 0.65 1.17
N GLU A 38 -7.07 -0.53 1.01
CA GLU A 38 -6.44 -1.28 2.10
C GLU A 38 -5.33 -0.46 2.79
N ILE A 39 -4.51 0.24 2.00
CA ILE A 39 -3.47 1.15 2.51
C ILE A 39 -4.09 2.30 3.32
N VAL A 40 -5.15 2.95 2.81
CA VAL A 40 -5.80 4.07 3.51
C VAL A 40 -6.37 3.62 4.85
N VAL A 41 -7.07 2.48 4.89
CA VAL A 41 -7.63 1.94 6.14
C VAL A 41 -6.50 1.64 7.15
N SER A 42 -5.41 1.04 6.68
CA SER A 42 -4.25 0.73 7.52
C SER A 42 -3.57 1.99 8.04
N GLU A 43 -3.39 3.02 7.20
CA GLU A 43 -2.80 4.29 7.59
C GLU A 43 -3.62 5.00 8.69
N VAL A 44 -4.95 5.06 8.51
CA VAL A 44 -5.85 5.69 9.50
C VAL A 44 -5.77 4.95 10.84
N HIS A 45 -5.79 3.62 10.81
CA HIS A 45 -5.68 2.81 12.02
C HIS A 45 -4.35 3.06 12.76
N LEU A 46 -3.23 3.04 12.04
CA LEU A 46 -1.89 3.23 12.59
C LEU A 46 -1.68 4.64 13.15
N ARG A 47 -2.20 5.67 12.48
CA ARG A 47 -2.17 7.04 13.00
C ARG A 47 -3.00 7.17 14.28
N GLY A 48 -4.17 6.54 14.33
CA GLY A 48 -4.97 6.49 15.55
C GLY A 48 -4.25 5.80 16.72
N LEU A 49 -3.45 4.75 16.45
CA LEU A 49 -2.63 4.11 17.48
C LEU A 49 -1.56 5.04 18.06
N LEU A 50 -0.93 5.88 17.21
CA LEU A 50 0.05 6.88 17.66
C LEU A 50 -0.57 7.96 18.56
N GLU A 51 -1.84 8.30 18.34
CA GLU A 51 -2.56 9.33 19.11
C GLU A 51 -2.99 8.84 20.50
N VAL A 52 -3.30 7.54 20.65
CA VAL A 52 -3.97 7.01 21.86
C VAL A 52 -2.98 6.56 22.95
N SER A 53 -1.80 6.05 22.60
CA SER A 53 -0.61 5.83 23.44
C SER A 53 0.20 4.70 22.83
N ALA A 54 1.28 5.05 22.14
CA ALA A 54 2.27 4.06 21.76
C ALA A 54 3.37 4.04 22.83
N GLU A 55 3.61 2.88 23.44
CA GLU A 55 4.90 2.59 24.08
C GLU A 55 6.02 2.88 23.06
N GLU A 56 7.17 3.38 23.50
CA GLU A 56 8.22 3.90 22.60
C GLU A 56 8.65 2.89 21.52
N GLY A 57 8.72 1.59 21.85
CA GLY A 57 8.99 0.54 20.86
C GLY A 57 7.85 0.26 19.88
N MET A 58 6.58 0.41 20.29
CA MET A 58 5.43 0.32 19.38
C MET A 58 5.40 1.53 18.43
N ARG A 59 5.86 2.69 18.90
CA ARG A 59 5.92 3.91 18.09
C ARG A 59 6.89 3.76 16.91
N GLU A 60 8.11 3.27 17.17
CA GLU A 60 9.11 3.02 16.12
C GLU A 60 8.59 2.03 15.07
N ASP A 61 7.96 0.94 15.50
CA ASP A 61 7.37 -0.06 14.61
C ASP A 61 6.25 0.56 13.74
N VAL A 62 5.38 1.37 14.33
CA VAL A 62 4.28 2.03 13.63
C VAL A 62 4.81 3.10 12.65
N GLU A 63 5.79 3.89 13.06
CA GLU A 63 6.44 4.89 12.19
C GLU A 63 7.13 4.22 11.00
N SER A 64 7.87 3.13 11.22
CA SER A 64 8.47 2.32 10.15
C SER A 64 7.42 1.80 9.15
N PHE A 65 6.27 1.37 9.66
CA PHE A 65 5.18 0.89 8.83
C PHE A 65 4.49 2.02 8.05
N LEU A 66 4.37 3.20 8.64
CA LEU A 66 3.85 4.40 7.94
C LEU A 66 4.78 4.86 6.81
N GLU A 67 6.10 4.74 6.98
CA GLU A 67 7.05 4.99 5.88
C GLU A 67 6.88 3.99 4.73
N GLU A 68 6.63 2.72 5.04
CA GLU A 68 6.33 1.71 4.03
C GLU A 68 5.05 2.06 3.26
N ILE A 69 3.99 2.45 3.97
CA ILE A 69 2.74 2.94 3.39
C ILE A 69 3.00 4.12 2.44
N ASP A 70 3.85 5.07 2.81
CA ASP A 70 4.19 6.21 1.94
C ASP A 70 4.91 5.77 0.66
N ARG A 71 5.84 4.81 0.77
CA ARG A 71 6.49 4.19 -0.40
C ARG A 71 5.46 3.51 -1.31
N ALA A 72 4.55 2.72 -0.75
CA ALA A 72 3.50 2.04 -1.51
C ALA A 72 2.54 3.02 -2.20
N LYS A 73 2.12 4.10 -1.53
CA LYS A 73 1.29 5.17 -2.12
C LYS A 73 1.95 5.81 -3.34
N LYS A 74 3.25 6.11 -3.26
CA LYS A 74 4.02 6.66 -4.39
C LYS A 74 4.06 5.67 -5.56
N MET A 75 4.22 4.38 -5.30
CA MET A 75 4.18 3.34 -6.33
C MET A 75 2.81 3.24 -7.00
N ILE A 76 1.74 3.21 -6.21
CA ILE A 76 0.37 3.20 -6.72
C ILE A 76 0.09 4.42 -7.60
N TYR A 77 0.48 5.61 -7.15
CA TYR A 77 0.28 6.83 -7.92
C TYR A 77 1.01 6.78 -9.28
N ARG A 78 2.26 6.29 -9.31
CA ARG A 78 3.02 6.10 -10.55
C ARG A 78 2.34 5.08 -11.47
N ALA A 79 1.91 3.94 -10.94
CA ALA A 79 1.20 2.92 -11.70
C ALA A 79 -0.11 3.46 -12.28
N TYR A 80 -0.91 4.13 -11.46
CA TYR A 80 -2.16 4.78 -11.89
C TYR A 80 -1.94 5.76 -13.04
N ARG A 81 -0.89 6.60 -12.97
CA ARG A 81 -0.52 7.53 -14.05
C ARG A 81 -0.24 6.80 -15.36
N VAL A 82 0.45 5.67 -15.31
CA VAL A 82 0.73 4.82 -16.48
C VAL A 82 -0.58 4.26 -17.04
N PHE A 83 -1.40 3.58 -16.22
CA PHE A 83 -2.69 3.01 -16.64
C PHE A 83 -3.62 4.04 -17.30
N VAL A 84 -3.77 5.23 -16.69
CA VAL A 84 -4.62 6.29 -17.24
C VAL A 84 -4.04 6.86 -18.54
N SER A 85 -2.72 6.98 -18.64
CA SER A 85 -2.08 7.48 -19.87
C SER A 85 -2.21 6.50 -21.03
N GLU A 86 -2.11 5.21 -20.76
CA GLU A 86 -2.30 4.15 -21.75
C GLU A 86 -3.75 4.11 -22.22
N ALA A 87 -4.72 4.13 -21.29
CA ALA A 87 -6.14 4.18 -21.62
C ALA A 87 -6.50 5.41 -22.49
N LYS A 88 -5.86 6.56 -22.25
CA LYS A 88 -6.01 7.75 -23.09
C LYS A 88 -5.43 7.58 -24.49
N ARG A 89 -4.28 6.90 -24.64
CA ARG A 89 -3.71 6.56 -25.95
C ARG A 89 -4.62 5.63 -26.75
N THR A 90 -5.25 4.64 -26.11
CA THR A 90 -6.17 3.71 -26.79
C THR A 90 -7.46 4.39 -27.25
N ARG A 91 -7.89 5.45 -26.56
CA ARG A 91 -9.10 6.24 -26.90
C ARG A 91 -8.92 7.21 -28.06
N VAL A 92 -7.70 7.47 -28.53
CA VAL A 92 -7.50 8.29 -29.74
C VAL A 92 -7.85 7.43 -30.96
N VAL A 93 -9.15 7.41 -31.28
CA VAL A 93 -9.68 6.81 -32.51
C VAL A 93 -9.00 7.49 -33.69
N ARG A 94 -8.27 6.71 -34.51
CA ARG A 94 -7.89 7.15 -35.85
C ARG A 94 -9.18 7.30 -36.65
N TRP A 95 -9.61 8.54 -36.85
CA TRP A 95 -10.55 8.84 -37.91
C TRP A 95 -9.86 8.49 -39.24
N ARG A 96 -10.36 7.45 -39.91
CA ARG A 96 -10.09 7.17 -41.33
C ARG A 96 -11.31 7.58 -42.10
#